data_AF-A0A2G8RV24-F1
#
_entry.id   AF-A0A2G8RV24-F1
#
_cell.length_a   1.000
_cell.length_b   1.000
_cell.length_c   1.000
_cell.angle_alpha   90.00
_cell.angle_beta   90.00
_cell.angle_gamma   90.00
#
_symmetry.space_group_name_H-M   'P 1'
#
loop_
_entity.id
_entity.type
_entity.pdbx_description
1 polymer ?
#
loop_
_entity_poly.entity_id
_entity_poly.type
_entity_poly.pdbx_seq_one_letter_code
_entity_poly.pdbx_strand_id
1 'polypeptide(L)'
;MNSVPKTPQRPSGSLGTAEPPSSQRKKPLSAAQKLALVMEHLAKVDWSIGDLLYMLFRTRDESGNPISHPKSLETSLSHFLSGRTLHTPIEIIQLWHIHPYSDPATTPERHEPHYSFMKPYLEVKHAKAAITAMVVQLCEKALLRETLRSLARQNALEITRLGVDIDRWFIARFDNVQQQFKLYEQRIGRESTMHIGVAGTVAEAKDFVPSAADLDDRLMRLQQGLRKDLTIEKLLGMIDFDHLEQIASFQWLQTLINYVPALHPYKKDITKTYHDISKLLVPTSKTQIHTLAPVAKNEAVTTDLRDTIVDFLRQLGQSEDSYLRRLALMGGDGLTFEKMVKIKQYLQGQVDEFKRFDIIMPFLETWHTQWTYLCSIFQVHFDESGSQDPSKLGHSMTKMNQKGPSNLKRVEYYKGCFAAYKTLEARQIDCWRYRVLH
;
A
#
# COMPACT_ATOMS: atom_id res chain seq x y z
N MET A 1 -20.34 -44.53 67.02
CA MET A 1 -21.62 -43.95 66.59
C MET A 1 -21.39 -43.14 65.33
N ASN A 2 -21.80 -43.66 64.17
CA ASN A 2 -22.35 -42.91 63.04
C ASN A 2 -22.70 -43.90 61.92
N SER A 3 -23.89 -43.70 61.39
CA SER A 3 -24.77 -44.65 60.71
C SER A 3 -24.43 -44.86 59.24
N VAL A 4 -24.31 -46.13 58.84
CA VAL A 4 -24.23 -46.59 57.45
C VAL A 4 -25.64 -46.59 56.83
N PRO A 5 -25.88 -45.97 55.66
CA PRO A 5 -27.18 -46.05 54.98
C PRO A 5 -27.38 -47.42 54.35
N LYS A 6 -28.46 -48.10 54.72
CA LYS A 6 -28.90 -49.37 54.14
C LYS A 6 -29.35 -49.19 52.69
N THR A 7 -28.72 -49.92 51.78
CA THR A 7 -29.13 -50.06 50.38
C THR A 7 -30.46 -50.83 50.31
N PRO A 8 -31.47 -50.35 49.56
CA PRO A 8 -32.75 -51.05 49.46
C PRO A 8 -32.60 -52.33 48.64
N GLN A 9 -32.98 -53.46 49.23
CA GLN A 9 -33.13 -54.75 48.56
C GLN A 9 -34.29 -54.67 47.56
N ARG A 10 -33.99 -55.03 46.30
CA ARG A 10 -34.95 -55.06 45.19
C ARG A 10 -35.72 -56.39 45.21
N PRO A 11 -37.04 -56.41 44.93
CA PRO A 11 -37.84 -57.64 44.96
C PRO A 11 -37.38 -58.64 43.90
N SER A 12 -37.16 -59.87 44.32
CA SER A 12 -37.00 -61.04 43.44
C SER A 12 -38.36 -61.43 42.85
N GLY A 13 -38.77 -60.78 41.76
CA GLY A 13 -39.85 -61.22 40.91
C GLY A 13 -39.31 -62.13 39.81
N SER A 14 -39.76 -63.37 39.76
CA SER A 14 -39.49 -64.30 38.65
C SER A 14 -40.23 -63.82 37.40
N LEU A 15 -39.55 -63.05 36.55
CA LEU A 15 -40.00 -62.81 35.18
C LEU A 15 -39.69 -64.03 34.32
N GLY A 16 -40.72 -64.53 33.63
CA GLY A 16 -40.61 -65.60 32.67
C GLY A 16 -39.56 -65.29 31.60
N THR A 17 -38.76 -66.31 31.29
CA THR A 17 -37.83 -66.35 30.17
C THR A 17 -38.61 -66.29 28.85
N ALA A 18 -38.89 -65.08 28.36
CA ALA A 18 -39.14 -64.87 26.94
C ALA A 18 -37.79 -64.93 26.22
N GLU A 19 -37.64 -65.88 25.30
CA GLU A 19 -36.48 -65.95 24.42
C GLU A 19 -36.24 -64.58 23.75
N PRO A 20 -35.00 -64.04 23.78
CA PRO A 20 -34.71 -62.81 23.09
C PRO A 20 -34.98 -63.03 21.59
N PRO A 21 -35.78 -62.17 20.92
CA PRO A 21 -36.02 -62.32 19.50
C PRO A 21 -34.67 -62.33 18.80
N SER A 22 -34.38 -63.40 18.04
CA SER A 22 -33.14 -63.51 17.29
C SER A 22 -33.00 -62.25 16.45
N SER A 23 -32.07 -61.38 16.83
CA SER A 23 -31.80 -60.13 16.14
C SER A 23 -31.28 -60.51 14.77
N GLN A 24 -32.19 -60.59 13.79
CA GLN A 24 -31.84 -60.77 12.40
C GLN A 24 -31.02 -59.55 12.00
N ARG A 25 -29.69 -59.73 12.03
CA ARG A 25 -28.71 -58.73 11.66
C ARG A 25 -29.04 -58.28 10.24
N LYS A 26 -29.64 -57.09 10.10
CA LYS A 26 -29.99 -56.53 8.80
C LYS A 26 -28.75 -56.59 7.91
N LYS A 27 -28.86 -57.22 6.74
CA LYS A 27 -27.76 -57.30 5.78
C LYS A 27 -27.28 -55.87 5.50
N PRO A 28 -25.96 -55.61 5.51
CA PRO A 28 -25.44 -54.27 5.24
C PRO A 28 -25.87 -53.84 3.83
N LEU A 29 -26.43 -52.64 3.72
CA LEU A 29 -26.82 -52.06 2.44
C LEU A 29 -25.60 -51.91 1.53
N SER A 30 -25.77 -52.17 0.23
CA SER A 30 -24.74 -51.91 -0.78
C SER A 30 -24.51 -50.39 -0.94
N ALA A 31 -23.37 -49.99 -1.52
CA ALA A 31 -23.08 -48.57 -1.76
C ALA A 31 -24.16 -47.88 -2.62
N ALA A 32 -24.66 -48.57 -3.66
CA ALA A 32 -25.75 -48.08 -4.51
C ALA A 32 -27.07 -47.90 -3.74
N GLN A 33 -27.42 -48.85 -2.86
CA GLN A 33 -28.62 -48.74 -2.01
C GLN A 33 -28.51 -47.56 -1.03
N LYS A 34 -27.32 -47.35 -0.45
CA LYS A 34 -27.04 -46.20 0.42
C LYS A 34 -27.19 -44.88 -0.34
N LEU A 35 -26.63 -44.80 -1.55
CA LEU A 35 -26.72 -43.60 -2.39
C LEU A 35 -28.17 -43.30 -2.80
N ALA A 36 -28.93 -44.31 -3.22
CA ALA A 36 -30.34 -44.15 -3.57
C ALA A 36 -31.16 -43.62 -2.39
N LEU A 37 -30.93 -44.14 -1.18
CA LEU A 37 -31.58 -43.66 0.04
C LEU A 37 -31.24 -42.20 0.33
N VAL A 38 -29.97 -41.81 0.20
CA VAL A 38 -29.55 -40.40 0.38
C VAL A 38 -30.25 -39.49 -0.63
N MET A 39 -30.27 -39.88 -1.91
CA MET A 39 -30.92 -39.09 -2.96
C MET A 39 -32.44 -38.97 -2.76
N GLU A 40 -33.10 -40.03 -2.29
CA GLU A 40 -34.53 -40.00 -1.95
C GLU A 40 -34.80 -39.02 -0.79
N HIS A 41 -33.94 -38.97 0.22
CA HIS A 41 -34.09 -38.03 1.34
C HIS A 41 -33.82 -36.58 0.91
N LEU A 42 -32.83 -36.34 0.05
CA LEU A 42 -32.58 -35.02 -0.51
C LEU A 42 -33.77 -34.51 -1.33
N ALA A 43 -34.37 -35.38 -2.16
CA ALA A 43 -35.58 -35.05 -2.90
C ALA A 43 -36.77 -34.70 -1.98
N LYS A 44 -36.91 -35.38 -0.82
CA LYS A 44 -37.96 -35.08 0.16
C LYS A 44 -37.81 -33.72 0.83
N VAL A 45 -36.61 -33.16 0.89
CA VAL A 45 -36.32 -31.84 1.50
C VAL A 45 -36.05 -30.76 0.46
N ASP A 46 -36.29 -31.04 -0.82
CA ASP A 46 -36.05 -30.14 -1.95
C ASP A 46 -34.60 -29.62 -2.02
N TRP A 47 -33.63 -30.47 -1.70
CA TRP A 47 -32.19 -30.14 -1.76
C TRP A 47 -31.51 -30.86 -2.92
N SER A 48 -30.64 -30.15 -3.63
CA SER A 48 -29.67 -30.76 -4.53
C SER A 48 -28.45 -31.29 -3.76
N ILE A 49 -27.59 -32.06 -4.44
CA ILE A 49 -26.28 -32.45 -3.89
C ILE A 49 -25.43 -31.21 -3.58
N GLY A 50 -25.52 -30.16 -4.40
CA GLY A 50 -24.83 -28.90 -4.19
C GLY A 50 -25.27 -28.22 -2.90
N ASP A 51 -26.58 -28.18 -2.64
CA ASP A 51 -27.15 -27.62 -1.42
C ASP A 51 -26.68 -28.39 -0.18
N LEU A 52 -26.72 -29.73 -0.23
CA LEU A 52 -26.20 -30.56 0.85
C LEU A 52 -24.72 -30.25 1.14
N LEU A 53 -23.86 -30.22 0.12
CA LEU A 53 -22.44 -29.94 0.29
C LEU A 53 -22.21 -28.53 0.84
N TYR A 54 -22.93 -27.54 0.32
CA TYR A 54 -22.86 -26.17 0.82
C TYR A 54 -23.26 -26.09 2.30
N MET A 55 -24.37 -26.74 2.68
CA MET A 55 -24.87 -26.75 4.05
C MET A 55 -23.95 -27.52 5.01
N LEU A 56 -23.27 -28.58 4.55
CA LEU A 56 -22.29 -29.34 5.33
C LEU A 56 -21.02 -28.53 5.60
N PHE A 57 -20.50 -27.81 4.61
CA PHE A 57 -19.21 -27.12 4.70
C PHE A 57 -19.29 -25.64 5.05
N ARG A 58 -20.49 -25.03 5.02
CA ARG A 58 -20.65 -23.64 5.46
C ARG A 58 -20.34 -23.52 6.95
N THR A 59 -19.48 -22.56 7.28
CA THR A 59 -19.12 -22.23 8.66
C THR A 59 -19.92 -21.07 9.22
N ARG A 60 -20.66 -20.35 8.36
CA ARG A 60 -21.41 -19.14 8.71
C ARG A 60 -22.80 -19.13 8.07
N ASP A 61 -23.75 -18.52 8.76
CA ASP A 61 -25.10 -18.27 8.25
C ASP A 61 -25.12 -17.05 7.31
N GLU A 62 -26.29 -16.74 6.76
CA GLU A 62 -26.50 -15.58 5.87
C GLU A 62 -26.24 -14.24 6.56
N SER A 63 -26.30 -14.22 7.89
CA SER A 63 -25.97 -13.06 8.72
C SER A 63 -24.50 -13.08 9.18
N GLY A 64 -23.67 -13.96 8.63
CA GLY A 64 -22.25 -14.09 8.95
C GLY A 64 -21.94 -14.69 10.32
N ASN A 65 -22.94 -15.14 11.09
CA ASN A 65 -22.73 -15.75 12.41
C ASN A 65 -22.18 -17.17 12.27
N PRO A 66 -21.30 -17.62 13.19
CA PRO A 66 -20.85 -19.01 13.20
C PRO A 66 -22.03 -19.99 13.33
N ILE A 67 -22.08 -20.99 12.46
CA ILE A 67 -23.08 -22.07 12.57
C ILE A 67 -22.56 -23.13 13.53
N SER A 68 -23.40 -23.49 14.51
CA SER A 68 -23.16 -24.64 15.38
C SER A 68 -23.71 -25.90 14.71
N HIS A 69 -22.83 -26.85 14.41
CA HIS A 69 -23.22 -28.13 13.83
C HIS A 69 -23.47 -29.14 14.96
N PRO A 70 -24.34 -30.15 14.76
CA PRO A 70 -24.45 -31.25 15.72
C PRO A 70 -23.09 -31.91 15.95
N LYS A 71 -22.72 -32.23 17.20
CA LYS A 71 -21.39 -32.80 17.55
C LYS A 71 -21.03 -34.04 16.72
N SER A 72 -22.02 -34.86 16.37
CA SER A 72 -21.84 -36.04 15.52
C SER A 72 -21.39 -35.66 14.10
N LEU A 73 -21.95 -34.58 13.55
CA LEU A 73 -21.57 -34.04 12.25
C LEU A 73 -20.19 -33.39 12.30
N GLU A 74 -19.90 -32.58 13.32
CA GLU A 74 -18.57 -31.96 13.51
C GLU A 74 -17.46 -33.02 13.57
N THR A 75 -17.67 -34.09 14.34
CA THR A 75 -16.72 -35.21 14.45
C THR A 75 -16.50 -35.87 13.09
N SER A 76 -17.59 -36.09 12.33
CA SER A 76 -17.53 -36.72 11.01
C SER A 76 -16.82 -35.84 9.98
N LEU A 77 -17.14 -34.54 9.94
CA LEU A 77 -16.48 -33.56 9.06
C LEU A 77 -15.01 -33.39 9.42
N SER A 78 -14.68 -33.34 10.71
CA SER A 78 -13.30 -33.28 11.18
C SER A 78 -12.50 -34.51 10.73
N HIS A 79 -13.05 -35.71 10.87
CA HIS A 79 -12.41 -36.94 10.37
C HIS A 79 -12.22 -36.91 8.84
N PHE A 80 -13.22 -36.46 8.08
CA PHE A 80 -13.11 -36.34 6.63
C PHE A 80 -12.05 -35.32 6.20
N LEU A 81 -12.11 -34.09 6.73
CA LEU A 81 -11.19 -33.01 6.38
C LEU A 81 -9.75 -33.25 6.85
N SER A 82 -9.56 -34.06 7.90
CA SER A 82 -8.23 -34.51 8.36
C SER A 82 -7.71 -35.75 7.63
N GLY A 83 -8.45 -36.28 6.65
CA GLY A 83 -8.04 -37.44 5.86
C GLY A 83 -8.07 -38.78 6.62
N ARG A 84 -8.88 -38.88 7.69
CA ARG A 84 -9.03 -40.11 8.50
C ARG A 84 -10.11 -41.06 7.98
N THR A 85 -10.83 -40.67 6.93
CA THR A 85 -11.85 -41.49 6.27
C THR A 85 -11.24 -42.33 5.14
N LEU A 86 -11.96 -43.37 4.70
CA LEU A 86 -11.52 -44.23 3.59
C LEU A 86 -11.25 -43.45 2.29
N HIS A 87 -12.07 -42.45 2.01
CA HIS A 87 -11.88 -41.52 0.90
C HIS A 87 -11.52 -40.15 1.44
N THR A 88 -10.45 -39.56 0.90
CA THR A 88 -9.93 -38.26 1.28
C THR A 88 -10.60 -37.14 0.46
N PRO A 89 -10.56 -35.88 0.92
CA PRO A 89 -11.11 -34.75 0.16
C PRO A 89 -10.49 -34.61 -1.24
N ILE A 90 -9.18 -34.87 -1.39
CA ILE A 90 -8.51 -34.72 -2.68
C ILE A 90 -8.92 -35.79 -3.69
N GLU A 91 -9.20 -37.02 -3.25
CA GLU A 91 -9.75 -38.06 -4.13
C GLU A 91 -11.12 -37.68 -4.65
N ILE A 92 -11.98 -37.08 -3.81
CA ILE A 92 -13.29 -36.59 -4.24
C ILE A 92 -13.15 -35.45 -5.27
N ILE A 93 -12.24 -34.50 -5.03
CA ILE A 93 -11.96 -33.41 -5.98
C ILE A 93 -11.40 -33.98 -7.30
N GLN A 94 -10.54 -34.99 -7.25
CA GLN A 94 -10.02 -35.67 -8.45
C GLN A 94 -11.16 -36.36 -9.21
N LEU A 95 -12.06 -37.05 -8.51
CA LEU A 95 -13.25 -37.65 -9.11
C LEU A 95 -14.13 -36.58 -9.78
N TRP A 96 -14.36 -35.45 -9.12
CA TRP A 96 -15.07 -34.32 -9.74
C TRP A 96 -14.34 -33.80 -10.98
N HIS A 97 -13.02 -33.70 -10.96
CA HIS A 97 -12.23 -33.19 -12.09
C HIS A 97 -12.29 -34.10 -13.33
N ILE A 98 -12.25 -35.43 -13.13
CA ILE A 98 -12.27 -36.40 -14.23
C ILE A 98 -13.68 -36.82 -14.65
N HIS A 99 -14.72 -36.45 -13.89
CA HIS A 99 -16.09 -36.88 -14.17
C HIS A 99 -16.58 -36.31 -15.52
N PRO A 100 -17.20 -37.12 -16.41
CA PRO A 100 -17.69 -36.65 -17.71
C PRO A 100 -18.67 -35.47 -17.63
N TYR A 101 -19.52 -35.43 -16.59
CA TYR A 101 -20.47 -34.33 -16.35
C TYR A 101 -19.85 -33.03 -15.81
N SER A 102 -18.56 -33.02 -15.52
CA SER A 102 -17.87 -31.81 -15.04
C SER A 102 -17.39 -30.89 -16.16
N ASP A 103 -17.52 -31.33 -17.42
CA ASP A 103 -17.19 -30.60 -18.64
C ASP A 103 -18.51 -30.10 -19.28
N PRO A 104 -18.61 -28.84 -19.77
CA PRO A 104 -19.77 -28.38 -20.52
C PRO A 104 -20.04 -29.29 -21.73
N ALA A 105 -21.17 -29.99 -21.70
CA ALA A 105 -21.65 -30.72 -22.86
C ALA A 105 -22.05 -29.70 -23.94
N THR A 106 -21.22 -29.57 -24.98
CA THR A 106 -21.57 -28.99 -26.30
C THR A 106 -22.00 -27.51 -26.37
N THR A 107 -21.84 -26.71 -25.32
CA THR A 107 -22.12 -25.26 -25.40
C THR A 107 -20.99 -24.49 -26.11
N PRO A 108 -21.28 -23.32 -26.75
CA PRO A 108 -20.26 -22.44 -27.33
C PRO A 108 -19.16 -22.02 -26.34
N GLU A 109 -19.47 -22.07 -25.04
CA GLU A 109 -18.56 -21.82 -23.91
C GLU A 109 -17.41 -22.84 -23.84
N ARG A 110 -17.48 -23.98 -24.56
CA ARG A 110 -16.37 -24.95 -24.68
C ARG A 110 -15.11 -24.34 -25.33
N HIS A 111 -15.24 -23.22 -26.05
CA HIS A 111 -14.11 -22.50 -26.63
C HIS A 111 -13.42 -21.55 -25.64
N GLU A 112 -13.98 -21.32 -24.45
CA GLU A 112 -13.27 -20.59 -23.41
C GLU A 112 -12.10 -21.44 -22.87
N PRO A 113 -10.95 -20.83 -22.56
CA PRO A 113 -9.82 -21.55 -21.98
C PRO A 113 -10.27 -22.26 -20.69
N HIS A 114 -9.82 -23.51 -20.52
CA HIS A 114 -10.16 -24.35 -19.35
C HIS A 114 -9.79 -23.75 -17.99
N TYR A 115 -9.11 -22.61 -17.97
CA TYR A 115 -8.81 -21.80 -16.80
C TYR A 115 -8.78 -20.31 -17.17
N SER A 116 -9.08 -19.45 -16.20
CA SER A 116 -8.97 -17.99 -16.31
C SER A 116 -8.18 -17.44 -15.13
N PHE A 117 -7.22 -16.56 -15.40
CA PHE A 117 -6.52 -15.78 -14.37
C PHE A 117 -7.35 -14.58 -13.90
N MET A 118 -8.22 -14.05 -14.77
CA MET A 118 -8.93 -12.79 -14.54
C MET A 118 -10.31 -13.00 -13.91
N LYS A 119 -11.03 -14.05 -14.31
CA LYS A 119 -12.35 -14.38 -13.77
C LYS A 119 -12.18 -15.12 -12.44
N PRO A 120 -12.74 -14.64 -11.32
CA PRO A 120 -12.68 -15.36 -10.05
C PRO A 120 -13.18 -16.80 -10.21
N TYR A 121 -12.45 -17.79 -9.69
CA TYR A 121 -12.81 -19.20 -9.84
C TYR A 121 -14.21 -19.54 -9.28
N LEU A 122 -14.74 -18.72 -8.37
CA LEU A 122 -16.09 -18.82 -7.82
C LEU A 122 -17.21 -18.48 -8.83
N GLU A 123 -16.89 -17.75 -9.89
CA GLU A 123 -17.84 -17.38 -10.96
C GLU A 123 -17.82 -18.39 -12.13
N VAL A 124 -16.98 -19.43 -12.04
CA VAL A 124 -16.86 -20.47 -13.06
C VAL A 124 -17.87 -21.58 -12.73
N LYS A 125 -18.85 -21.78 -13.62
CA LYS A 125 -19.99 -22.67 -13.36
C LYS A 125 -19.64 -24.16 -13.39
N HIS A 126 -18.73 -24.57 -14.28
CA HIS A 126 -18.41 -25.99 -14.49
C HIS A 126 -17.31 -26.46 -13.55
N ALA A 127 -17.56 -27.56 -12.83
CA ALA A 127 -16.67 -28.04 -11.77
C ALA A 127 -15.22 -28.24 -12.23
N LYS A 128 -14.99 -28.85 -13.41
CA LYS A 128 -13.63 -29.08 -13.93
C LYS A 128 -12.89 -27.77 -14.20
N ALA A 129 -13.55 -26.81 -14.85
CA ALA A 129 -12.99 -25.50 -15.13
C ALA A 129 -12.78 -24.68 -13.84
N ALA A 130 -13.72 -24.74 -12.90
CA ALA A 130 -13.65 -24.03 -11.62
C ALA A 130 -12.51 -24.55 -10.74
N ILE A 131 -12.36 -25.89 -10.62
CA ILE A 131 -11.25 -26.52 -9.89
C ILE A 131 -9.91 -26.13 -10.53
N THR A 132 -9.81 -26.20 -11.87
CA THR A 132 -8.59 -25.83 -12.58
C THR A 132 -8.24 -24.35 -12.38
N ALA A 133 -9.21 -23.44 -12.52
CA ALA A 133 -9.03 -22.01 -12.26
C ALA A 133 -8.64 -21.73 -10.80
N MET A 134 -9.25 -22.43 -9.84
CA MET A 134 -8.92 -22.32 -8.41
C MET A 134 -7.45 -22.68 -8.16
N VAL A 135 -7.00 -23.84 -8.65
CA VAL A 135 -5.61 -24.28 -8.48
C VAL A 135 -4.64 -23.28 -9.10
N VAL A 136 -4.90 -22.86 -10.34
CA VAL A 136 -4.04 -21.89 -11.06
C VAL A 136 -3.95 -20.57 -10.29
N GLN A 137 -5.08 -19.99 -9.85
CA GLN A 137 -5.09 -18.72 -9.11
C GLN A 137 -4.45 -18.83 -7.72
N LEU A 138 -4.58 -19.98 -7.04
CA LEU A 138 -3.90 -20.20 -5.76
C LEU A 138 -2.39 -20.37 -5.93
N CYS A 139 -1.96 -21.13 -6.94
CA CYS A 139 -0.55 -21.27 -7.30
C CYS A 139 0.07 -19.94 -7.71
N GLU A 140 -0.62 -19.14 -8.53
CA GLU A 140 -0.21 -17.80 -8.92
C GLU A 140 -0.01 -16.90 -7.69
N LYS A 141 -0.99 -16.84 -6.77
CA LYS A 141 -0.88 -16.06 -5.53
C LYS A 141 0.29 -16.51 -4.67
N ALA A 142 0.51 -17.83 -4.55
CA ALA A 142 1.63 -18.38 -3.79
C ALA A 142 2.98 -18.04 -4.43
N LEU A 143 3.10 -18.18 -5.75
CA LEU A 143 4.30 -17.86 -6.52
C LEU A 143 4.62 -16.37 -6.47
N LEU A 144 3.61 -15.50 -6.67
CA LEU A 144 3.75 -14.06 -6.56
C LEU A 144 4.24 -13.67 -5.16
N ARG A 145 3.64 -14.24 -4.10
CA ARG A 145 4.07 -13.98 -2.72
C ARG A 145 5.52 -14.40 -2.48
N GLU A 146 5.95 -15.57 -2.95
CA GLU A 146 7.33 -16.01 -2.77
C GLU A 146 8.32 -15.20 -3.61
N THR A 147 7.90 -14.79 -4.81
CA THR A 147 8.70 -13.91 -5.67
C THR A 147 8.90 -12.55 -5.01
N LEU A 148 7.82 -11.93 -4.50
CA LEU A 148 7.89 -10.66 -3.77
C LEU A 148 8.76 -10.78 -2.51
N ARG A 149 8.70 -11.90 -1.79
CA ARG A 149 9.61 -12.17 -0.65
C ARG A 149 11.06 -12.28 -1.07
N SER A 150 11.33 -12.99 -2.16
CA SER A 150 12.69 -13.12 -2.71
C SER A 150 13.24 -11.75 -3.12
N LEU A 151 12.46 -10.96 -3.85
CA LEU A 151 12.82 -9.59 -4.24
C LEU A 151 13.03 -8.69 -3.01
N ALA A 152 12.17 -8.80 -1.98
CA ALA A 152 12.34 -8.05 -0.74
C ALA A 152 13.64 -8.43 0.01
N ARG A 153 14.00 -9.71 0.06
CA ARG A 153 15.28 -10.17 0.64
C ARG A 153 16.48 -9.64 -0.15
N GLN A 154 16.43 -9.70 -1.48
CA GLN A 154 17.48 -9.16 -2.35
C GLN A 154 17.62 -7.65 -2.16
N ASN A 155 16.52 -6.92 -2.14
CA ASN A 155 16.51 -5.48 -1.91
C ASN A 155 17.04 -5.12 -0.50
N ALA A 156 16.70 -5.90 0.53
CA ALA A 156 17.23 -5.68 1.88
C ALA A 156 18.76 -5.82 1.92
N LEU A 157 19.31 -6.87 1.27
CA LEU A 157 20.77 -7.04 1.16
C LEU A 157 21.43 -5.87 0.42
N GLU A 158 20.80 -5.39 -0.65
CA GLU A 158 21.32 -4.25 -1.43
C GLU A 158 21.28 -2.94 -0.63
N ILE A 159 20.21 -2.68 0.11
CA ILE A 159 20.12 -1.52 1.01
C ILE A 159 21.19 -1.59 2.11
N THR A 160 21.40 -2.76 2.71
CA THR A 160 22.46 -2.94 3.71
C THR A 160 23.84 -2.65 3.12
N ARG A 161 24.12 -3.11 1.89
CA ARG A 161 25.38 -2.79 1.18
C ARG A 161 25.51 -1.29 0.91
N LEU A 162 24.47 -0.68 0.35
CA LEU A 162 24.42 0.76 0.07
C LEU A 162 24.68 1.59 1.32
N GLY A 163 24.12 1.20 2.46
CA GLY A 163 24.29 1.95 3.70
C GLY A 163 25.70 1.92 4.26
N VAL A 164 26.48 0.86 4.02
CA VAL A 164 27.86 0.71 4.54
C VAL A 164 28.96 1.03 3.51
N ASP A 165 28.57 1.36 2.27
CA ASP A 165 29.49 1.67 1.19
C ASP A 165 30.01 3.12 1.30
N ILE A 166 31.31 3.31 1.12
CA ILE A 166 31.97 4.62 1.20
C ILE A 166 31.84 5.41 -0.10
N ASP A 167 31.78 4.71 -1.23
CA ASP A 167 31.75 5.27 -2.58
C ASP A 167 30.31 5.53 -3.05
N ARG A 168 29.32 4.97 -2.35
CA ARG A 168 27.90 5.22 -2.60
C ARG A 168 27.31 6.05 -1.47
N TRP A 169 26.32 6.86 -1.80
CA TRP A 169 25.62 7.69 -0.83
C TRP A 169 24.11 7.58 -1.03
N PHE A 170 23.35 7.82 0.03
CA PHE A 170 21.92 7.58 0.02
C PHE A 170 21.13 8.73 0.60
N ILE A 171 19.90 8.85 0.12
CA ILE A 171 18.90 9.82 0.58
C ILE A 171 17.67 9.02 0.98
N ALA A 172 17.38 8.98 2.27
CA ALA A 172 16.18 8.33 2.79
C ALA A 172 15.03 9.32 2.85
N ARG A 173 13.87 8.90 2.35
CA ARG A 173 12.60 9.61 2.43
C ARG A 173 11.60 8.72 3.11
N PHE A 174 10.85 9.24 4.06
CA PHE A 174 9.78 8.48 4.68
C PHE A 174 8.61 9.37 5.02
N ASP A 175 7.44 8.73 5.09
CA ASP A 175 6.17 9.39 5.37
C ASP A 175 5.23 8.41 6.07
N ASN A 176 4.19 8.96 6.68
CA ASN A 176 3.10 8.21 7.27
C ASN A 176 2.35 7.40 6.22
N VAL A 177 2.21 6.12 6.49
CA VAL A 177 1.27 5.24 5.78
C VAL A 177 0.11 4.91 6.68
N GLN A 178 -1.10 5.15 6.16
CA GLN A 178 -2.34 4.86 6.86
C GLN A 178 -3.14 3.87 6.02
N GLN A 179 -3.46 2.72 6.59
CA GLN A 179 -4.35 1.76 5.98
C GLN A 179 -5.61 1.65 6.83
N GLN A 180 -6.74 2.08 6.27
CA GLN A 180 -8.03 1.84 6.90
C GLN A 180 -8.39 0.37 6.72
N PHE A 181 -8.35 -0.39 7.80
CA PHE A 181 -8.88 -1.75 7.82
C PHE A 181 -10.40 -1.66 7.96
N LYS A 182 -11.06 -1.52 6.81
CA LYS A 182 -12.52 -1.52 6.75
C LYS A 182 -13.00 -2.93 7.07
N LEU A 183 -13.69 -3.06 8.19
CA LEU A 183 -14.48 -4.25 8.45
C LEU A 183 -15.71 -4.19 7.54
N TYR A 184 -15.86 -5.20 6.69
CA TYR A 184 -16.96 -5.29 5.74
C TYR A 184 -18.33 -5.38 6.43
N GLU A 185 -18.39 -5.87 7.67
CA GLU A 185 -19.59 -5.84 8.53
C GLU A 185 -19.33 -5.01 9.79
N GLN A 186 -20.11 -3.94 9.96
CA GLN A 186 -20.18 -3.20 11.22
C GLN A 186 -21.00 -4.01 12.23
N ARG A 187 -20.36 -4.41 13.34
CA ARG A 187 -21.04 -5.07 14.47
C ARG A 187 -20.74 -4.31 15.76
N ILE A 188 -21.61 -4.45 16.75
CA ILE A 188 -21.37 -3.91 18.10
C ILE A 188 -20.02 -4.44 18.60
N GLY A 189 -19.09 -3.53 18.91
CA GLY A 189 -17.73 -3.84 19.37
C GLY A 189 -16.69 -4.11 18.28
N ARG A 190 -17.04 -3.96 16.99
CA ARG A 190 -16.11 -4.09 15.86
C ARG A 190 -16.07 -2.81 15.05
N GLU A 191 -15.04 -2.01 15.33
CA GLU A 191 -14.81 -0.75 14.66
C GLU A 191 -13.76 -0.91 13.58
N SER A 192 -13.89 -0.15 12.49
CA SER A 192 -12.84 -0.09 11.48
C SER A 192 -11.60 0.53 12.13
N THR A 193 -10.50 -0.21 12.14
CA THR A 193 -9.25 0.28 12.72
C THR A 193 -8.40 0.94 11.65
N MET A 194 -7.80 2.08 11.98
CA MET A 194 -6.76 2.68 11.16
C MET A 194 -5.42 2.12 11.59
N HIS A 195 -4.78 1.33 10.73
CA HIS A 195 -3.39 0.95 10.95
C HIS A 195 -2.50 2.12 10.51
N ILE A 196 -1.71 2.62 11.44
CA ILE A 196 -0.74 3.69 11.24
C ILE A 196 0.64 3.06 11.26
N GLY A 197 1.47 3.43 10.30
CA GLY A 197 2.88 3.10 10.26
C GLY A 197 3.66 4.16 9.50
N VAL A 198 4.96 3.95 9.39
CA VAL A 198 5.85 4.78 8.57
C VAL A 198 6.45 3.89 7.50
N ALA A 199 6.41 4.34 6.25
CA ALA A 199 7.10 3.68 5.15
C ALA A 199 8.21 4.57 4.62
N GLY A 200 9.35 3.96 4.29
CA GLY A 200 10.52 4.66 3.80
C GLY A 200 10.98 4.13 2.45
N THR A 201 11.64 5.00 1.70
CA THR A 201 12.41 4.66 0.51
C THR A 201 13.80 5.28 0.61
N VAL A 202 14.76 4.61 0.02
CA VAL A 202 16.14 5.06 -0.07
C VAL A 202 16.48 5.23 -1.53
N ALA A 203 16.86 6.45 -1.91
CA ALA A 203 17.37 6.74 -3.25
C ALA A 203 18.89 6.79 -3.20
N GLU A 204 19.54 6.14 -4.16
CA GLU A 204 20.98 6.27 -4.34
C GLU A 204 21.30 7.65 -4.93
N ALA A 205 22.17 8.40 -4.25
CA ALA A 205 22.66 9.68 -4.73
C ALA A 205 23.64 9.44 -5.87
N LYS A 206 23.39 10.09 -7.01
CA LYS A 206 24.29 10.07 -8.17
C LYS A 206 25.14 11.32 -8.20
N ASP A 207 26.35 11.18 -8.73
CA ASP A 207 27.29 12.29 -8.96
C ASP A 207 27.50 13.17 -7.71
N PHE A 208 27.42 12.56 -6.52
CA PHE A 208 27.56 13.29 -5.27
C PHE A 208 29.04 13.61 -5.02
N VAL A 209 29.29 14.73 -4.33
CA VAL A 209 30.64 15.11 -3.90
C VAL A 209 30.88 14.50 -2.51
N PRO A 210 31.87 13.60 -2.31
CA PRO A 210 32.07 12.93 -1.02
C PRO A 210 32.24 13.86 0.17
N SER A 211 32.92 14.99 -0.01
CA SER A 211 33.08 16.01 1.04
C SER A 211 31.76 16.65 1.48
N ALA A 212 30.71 16.62 0.66
CA ALA A 212 29.39 17.12 1.06
C ALA A 212 28.71 16.25 2.13
N ALA A 213 29.19 15.01 2.29
CA ALA A 213 28.68 14.07 3.27
C ALA A 213 29.62 13.92 4.49
N ASP A 214 30.70 14.70 4.55
CA ASP A 214 31.67 14.68 5.65
C ASP A 214 31.05 15.23 6.94
N LEU A 215 31.08 14.43 8.00
CA LEU A 215 30.55 14.83 9.30
C LEU A 215 31.45 15.87 9.98
N ASP A 216 32.77 15.77 9.84
CA ASP A 216 33.70 16.68 10.49
C ASP A 216 33.62 18.08 9.91
N ASP A 217 33.57 18.21 8.58
CA ASP A 217 33.36 19.49 7.91
C ASP A 217 32.07 20.16 8.41
N ARG A 218 30.98 19.38 8.54
CA ARG A 218 29.72 19.90 9.08
C ARG A 218 29.88 20.38 10.53
N LEU A 219 30.46 19.56 11.40
CA LEU A 219 30.63 19.91 12.82
C LEU A 219 31.51 21.14 13.00
N MET A 220 32.61 21.24 12.23
CA MET A 220 33.48 22.41 12.18
C MET A 220 32.69 23.67 11.77
N ARG A 221 31.90 23.61 10.69
CA ARG A 221 31.07 24.75 10.25
C ARG A 221 30.00 25.14 11.27
N LEU A 222 29.44 24.18 12.00
CA LEU A 222 28.50 24.47 13.09
C LEU A 222 29.19 25.20 14.25
N GLN A 223 30.42 24.80 14.60
CA GLN A 223 31.22 25.47 15.63
C GLN A 223 31.59 26.91 15.25
N GLN A 224 31.85 27.18 13.97
CA GLN A 224 32.09 28.54 13.47
C GLN A 224 30.89 29.47 13.70
N GLY A 225 29.68 28.94 13.82
CA GLY A 225 28.50 29.71 14.23
C GLY A 225 28.08 30.81 13.26
N LEU A 226 28.52 30.77 12.00
CA LEU A 226 28.28 31.82 10.99
C LEU A 226 26.80 32.10 10.73
N ARG A 227 25.91 31.16 11.07
CA ARG A 227 24.45 31.34 10.98
C ARG A 227 23.93 32.44 11.91
N LYS A 228 24.65 32.80 12.97
CA LYS A 228 24.27 33.90 13.88
C LYS A 228 24.22 35.25 13.16
N ASP A 229 25.04 35.40 12.11
CA ASP A 229 25.14 36.64 11.33
C ASP A 229 24.32 36.60 10.03
N LEU A 230 23.46 35.59 9.86
CA LEU A 230 22.65 35.42 8.66
C LEU A 230 21.46 36.39 8.70
N THR A 231 21.43 37.37 7.79
CA THR A 231 20.33 38.33 7.65
C THR A 231 19.48 38.03 6.42
N ILE A 232 18.31 38.68 6.30
CA ILE A 232 17.43 38.54 5.13
C ILE A 232 18.15 39.04 3.87
N GLU A 233 18.90 40.13 3.95
CA GLU A 233 19.64 40.71 2.83
C GLU A 233 20.72 39.75 2.34
N LYS A 234 21.41 39.05 3.26
CA LYS A 234 22.37 37.99 2.88
C LYS A 234 21.66 36.82 2.20
N LEU A 235 20.50 36.41 2.69
CA LEU A 235 19.71 35.34 2.07
C LEU A 235 19.23 35.74 0.67
N LEU A 236 18.73 36.96 0.50
CA LEU A 236 18.35 37.50 -0.80
C LEU A 236 19.57 37.61 -1.72
N GLY A 237 20.72 38.05 -1.21
CA GLY A 237 21.98 38.10 -1.97
C GLY A 237 22.53 36.73 -2.37
N MET A 238 22.08 35.64 -1.74
CA MET A 238 22.39 34.26 -2.17
C MET A 238 21.51 33.80 -3.35
N ILE A 239 20.42 34.53 -3.63
CA ILE A 239 19.56 34.25 -4.78
C ILE A 239 20.18 34.89 -6.02
N ASP A 240 20.42 34.09 -7.04
CA ASP A 240 20.85 34.57 -8.35
C ASP A 240 19.63 35.14 -9.11
N PHE A 241 19.31 36.41 -8.83
CA PHE A 241 18.20 37.11 -9.45
C PHE A 241 18.39 37.28 -10.96
N ASP A 242 19.61 37.50 -11.44
CA ASP A 242 19.90 37.62 -12.88
C ASP A 242 19.51 36.33 -13.61
N HIS A 243 19.87 35.17 -13.04
CA HIS A 243 19.45 33.88 -13.58
C HIS A 243 17.94 33.69 -13.52
N LEU A 244 17.28 34.08 -12.43
CA LEU A 244 15.82 33.97 -12.32
C LEU A 244 15.10 34.84 -13.35
N GLU A 245 15.55 36.07 -13.57
CA GLU A 245 15.04 36.98 -14.59
C GLU A 245 15.23 36.38 -15.98
N GLN A 246 16.42 35.83 -16.26
CA GLN A 246 16.70 35.16 -17.52
C GLN A 246 15.74 33.98 -17.75
N ILE A 247 15.60 33.08 -16.78
CA ILE A 247 14.67 31.93 -16.85
C ILE A 247 13.22 32.41 -17.04
N ALA A 248 12.81 33.47 -16.34
CA ALA A 248 11.48 34.05 -16.49
C ALA A 248 11.26 34.58 -17.92
N SER A 249 12.21 35.32 -18.50
CA SER A 249 12.14 35.78 -19.89
C SER A 249 12.00 34.62 -20.88
N PHE A 250 12.77 33.54 -20.69
CA PHE A 250 12.64 32.35 -21.53
C PHE A 250 11.28 31.66 -21.35
N GLN A 251 10.67 31.70 -20.15
CA GLN A 251 9.35 31.12 -19.92
C GLN A 251 8.29 31.85 -20.73
N TRP A 252 8.35 33.19 -20.77
CA TRP A 252 7.48 34.00 -21.62
C TRP A 252 7.64 33.68 -23.10
N LEU A 253 8.88 33.54 -23.58
CA LEU A 253 9.17 33.22 -24.98
C LEU A 253 8.74 31.79 -25.34
N GLN A 254 8.93 30.82 -24.44
CA GLN A 254 8.49 29.44 -24.62
C GLN A 254 6.97 29.37 -24.74
N THR A 255 6.24 30.11 -23.91
CA THR A 255 4.77 30.21 -24.01
C THR A 255 4.37 30.76 -25.39
N LEU A 256 4.99 31.85 -25.86
CA LEU A 256 4.72 32.39 -27.21
C LEU A 256 4.98 31.35 -28.31
N ILE A 257 6.13 30.69 -28.27
CA ILE A 257 6.50 29.65 -29.24
C ILE A 257 5.52 28.48 -29.22
N ASN A 258 4.98 28.11 -28.06
CA ASN A 258 4.05 26.99 -27.96
C ASN A 258 2.67 27.30 -28.56
N TYR A 259 2.24 28.57 -28.59
CA TYR A 259 0.89 28.97 -28.98
C TYR A 259 0.82 29.80 -30.28
N VAL A 260 1.95 30.31 -30.79
CA VAL A 260 2.01 31.11 -32.03
C VAL A 260 2.74 30.29 -33.11
N PRO A 261 2.01 29.71 -34.09
CA PRO A 261 2.60 28.83 -35.11
C PRO A 261 3.78 29.42 -35.88
N ALA A 262 3.76 30.74 -36.14
CA ALA A 262 4.83 31.44 -36.84
C ALA A 262 6.19 31.37 -36.10
N LEU A 263 6.18 31.15 -34.78
CA LEU A 263 7.38 31.07 -33.95
C LEU A 263 7.86 29.63 -33.71
N HIS A 264 7.12 28.62 -34.17
CA HIS A 264 7.50 27.21 -34.02
C HIS A 264 8.92 26.85 -34.51
N PRO A 265 9.47 27.46 -35.59
CA PRO A 265 10.84 27.18 -36.01
C PRO A 265 11.90 27.38 -34.92
N TYR A 266 11.67 28.30 -33.98
CA TYR A 266 12.60 28.62 -32.87
C TYR A 266 12.51 27.66 -31.68
N LYS A 267 11.58 26.70 -31.67
CA LYS A 267 11.36 25.80 -30.53
C LYS A 267 12.61 25.00 -30.16
N LYS A 268 13.39 24.55 -31.16
CA LYS A 268 14.63 23.81 -30.93
C LYS A 268 15.69 24.68 -30.26
N ASP A 269 15.87 25.90 -30.73
CA ASP A 269 16.87 26.84 -30.21
C ASP A 269 16.57 27.27 -28.77
N ILE A 270 15.30 27.50 -28.45
CA ILE A 270 14.88 27.80 -27.08
C ILE A 270 15.01 26.60 -26.16
N THR A 271 14.64 25.39 -26.62
CA THR A 271 14.83 24.18 -25.81
C THR A 271 16.31 23.94 -25.51
N LYS A 272 17.19 24.16 -26.49
CA LYS A 272 18.64 24.06 -26.31
C LYS A 272 19.14 25.12 -25.33
N THR A 273 18.75 26.38 -25.52
CA THR A 273 19.15 27.45 -24.61
C THR A 273 18.70 27.18 -23.18
N TYR A 274 17.47 26.67 -22.98
CA TYR A 274 16.97 26.24 -21.68
C TYR A 274 17.87 25.19 -21.04
N HIS A 275 18.28 24.19 -21.80
CA HIS A 275 19.19 23.15 -21.33
C HIS A 275 20.54 23.76 -20.91
N ASP A 276 21.09 24.66 -21.72
CA ASP A 276 22.42 25.26 -21.50
C ASP A 276 22.45 26.21 -20.28
N ILE A 277 21.34 26.89 -19.96
CA ILE A 277 21.25 27.79 -18.79
C ILE A 277 20.74 27.09 -17.52
N SER A 278 20.16 25.89 -17.62
CA SER A 278 19.55 25.21 -16.47
C SER A 278 20.58 24.82 -15.41
N LYS A 279 20.40 25.31 -14.18
CA LYS A 279 21.27 24.96 -13.05
C LYS A 279 21.05 23.54 -12.51
N LEU A 280 19.84 23.01 -12.65
CA LEU A 280 19.44 21.69 -12.16
C LEU A 280 18.83 20.90 -13.31
N LEU A 281 19.69 20.20 -14.05
CA LEU A 281 19.25 19.29 -15.10
C LEU A 281 18.75 17.99 -14.48
N VAL A 282 17.59 17.52 -14.95
CA VAL A 282 17.10 16.19 -14.59
C VAL A 282 18.04 15.17 -15.22
N PRO A 283 18.68 14.29 -14.43
CA PRO A 283 19.57 13.28 -14.99
C PRO A 283 18.83 12.38 -15.98
N THR A 284 19.50 12.01 -17.07
CA THR A 284 18.94 11.07 -18.07
C THR A 284 18.81 9.65 -17.53
N SER A 285 19.54 9.33 -16.47
CA SER A 285 19.56 8.00 -15.87
C SER A 285 18.56 7.88 -14.72
N LYS A 286 17.72 6.86 -14.77
CA LYS A 286 16.74 6.55 -13.71
C LYS A 286 17.44 6.40 -12.35
N THR A 287 16.99 7.16 -11.35
CA THR A 287 17.46 7.01 -9.96
C THR A 287 17.10 5.64 -9.43
N GLN A 288 18.06 4.95 -8.80
CA GLN A 288 17.80 3.69 -8.13
C GLN A 288 17.10 3.97 -6.81
N ILE A 289 15.95 3.32 -6.59
CA ILE A 289 15.11 3.51 -5.41
C ILE A 289 14.88 2.15 -4.80
N HIS A 290 15.12 2.07 -3.51
CA HIS A 290 14.96 0.87 -2.70
C HIS A 290 13.91 1.11 -1.62
N THR A 291 13.00 0.17 -1.41
CA THR A 291 11.97 0.27 -0.36
C THR A 291 12.50 -0.24 0.97
N LEU A 292 12.31 0.53 2.03
CA LEU A 292 12.54 0.07 3.40
C LEU A 292 11.31 -0.72 3.89
N ALA A 293 11.53 -1.66 4.80
CA ALA A 293 10.45 -2.35 5.49
C ALA A 293 9.68 -1.34 6.35
N PRO A 294 8.33 -1.33 6.30
CA PRO A 294 7.54 -0.37 7.06
C PRO A 294 7.63 -0.63 8.56
N VAL A 295 7.56 0.43 9.35
CA VAL A 295 7.63 0.38 10.81
C VAL A 295 6.24 0.70 11.38
N ALA A 296 5.73 -0.15 12.26
CA ALA A 296 4.43 0.03 12.92
C ALA A 296 4.51 1.05 14.08
N LYS A 297 4.87 2.29 13.74
CA LYS A 297 5.15 3.40 14.65
C LYS A 297 4.44 4.65 14.18
N ASN A 298 4.18 5.59 15.09
CA ASN A 298 3.53 6.85 14.75
C ASN A 298 4.56 7.98 14.65
N GLU A 299 4.80 8.49 13.45
CA GLU A 299 5.70 9.63 13.20
C GLU A 299 5.31 10.89 14.00
N ALA A 300 4.01 11.06 14.28
CA ALA A 300 3.51 12.17 15.08
C ALA A 300 3.94 12.08 16.56
N VAL A 301 4.55 10.97 17.00
CA VAL A 301 5.11 10.78 18.35
C VAL A 301 6.64 10.80 18.27
N THR A 302 7.28 11.71 19.00
CA THR A 302 8.72 11.98 18.86
C THR A 302 9.60 10.77 19.22
N THR A 303 9.22 9.98 20.23
CA THR A 303 9.92 8.76 20.61
C THR A 303 9.78 7.66 19.55
N ASP A 304 8.58 7.52 18.98
CA ASP A 304 8.32 6.57 17.89
C ASP A 304 9.08 6.95 16.63
N LEU A 305 9.15 8.24 16.28
CA LEU A 305 9.97 8.70 15.15
C LEU A 305 11.46 8.41 15.37
N ARG A 306 11.98 8.60 16.59
CA ARG A 306 13.35 8.21 16.93
C ARG A 306 13.57 6.72 16.68
N ASP A 307 12.65 5.87 17.17
CA ASP A 307 12.73 4.42 16.98
C ASP A 307 12.67 4.05 15.48
N THR A 308 11.82 4.72 14.70
CA THR A 308 11.71 4.55 13.25
C THR A 308 13.02 4.89 12.55
N ILE A 309 13.67 6.01 12.90
CA ILE A 309 14.96 6.39 12.32
C ILE A 309 16.04 5.34 12.64
N VAL A 310 16.10 4.86 13.89
CA VAL A 310 17.04 3.80 14.28
C VAL A 310 16.75 2.50 13.53
N ASP A 311 15.48 2.14 13.34
CA ASP A 311 15.12 0.93 12.58
C ASP A 311 15.50 1.05 11.10
N PHE A 312 15.25 2.19 10.47
CA PHE A 312 15.68 2.45 9.09
C PHE A 312 17.21 2.44 8.94
N LEU A 313 17.94 3.03 9.88
CA LEU A 313 19.40 2.93 9.92
C LEU A 313 19.85 1.47 10.05
N ARG A 314 19.21 0.67 10.91
CA ARG A 314 19.50 -0.76 11.05
C ARG A 314 19.28 -1.52 9.75
N GLN A 315 18.21 -1.23 9.01
CA GLN A 315 17.94 -1.82 7.69
C GLN A 315 19.03 -1.46 6.66
N LEU A 316 19.63 -0.27 6.81
CA LEU A 316 20.82 0.20 6.07
C LEU A 316 22.15 -0.38 6.59
N GLY A 317 22.13 -1.33 7.54
CA GLY A 317 23.35 -1.89 8.12
C GLY A 317 24.08 -0.95 9.08
N GLN A 318 23.44 0.14 9.50
CA GLN A 318 23.98 1.15 10.40
C GLN A 318 23.46 0.88 11.83
N SER A 319 24.35 0.74 12.79
CA SER A 319 24.04 0.47 14.19
C SER A 319 24.91 1.31 15.11
N GLU A 320 24.55 1.38 16.39
CA GLU A 320 25.34 2.12 17.38
C GLU A 320 26.80 1.62 17.47
N ASP A 321 27.01 0.30 17.41
CA ASP A 321 28.33 -0.31 17.52
C ASP A 321 29.12 -0.28 16.19
N SER A 322 28.43 -0.08 15.07
CA SER A 322 29.01 -0.14 13.73
C SER A 322 28.21 0.74 12.79
N TYR A 323 28.71 1.95 12.56
CA TYR A 323 28.17 2.90 11.60
C TYR A 323 29.27 3.58 10.79
N LEU A 324 28.92 4.01 9.58
CA LEU A 324 29.76 4.87 8.77
C LEU A 324 29.57 6.29 9.30
N ARG A 325 30.66 6.90 9.79
CA ARG A 325 30.66 8.26 10.36
C ARG A 325 30.54 9.31 9.25
N ARG A 326 29.36 9.37 8.64
CA ARG A 326 29.02 10.14 7.45
C ARG A 326 27.60 10.67 7.58
N LEU A 327 27.31 11.79 6.93
CA LEU A 327 25.96 12.33 6.89
C LEU A 327 25.00 11.40 6.14
N ALA A 328 23.90 11.02 6.76
CA ALA A 328 22.75 10.38 6.15
C ALA A 328 21.65 11.43 5.94
N LEU A 329 21.29 11.70 4.68
CA LEU A 329 20.19 12.59 4.37
C LEU A 329 18.87 11.86 4.65
N MET A 330 18.06 12.38 5.56
CA MET A 330 16.77 11.81 5.91
C MET A 330 15.68 12.88 5.90
N GLY A 331 14.59 12.64 5.18
CA GLY A 331 13.56 13.64 4.93
C GLY A 331 12.16 13.09 5.00
N GLY A 332 11.22 14.01 5.18
CA GLY A 332 9.79 13.77 5.19
C GLY A 332 9.03 15.09 5.08
N ASP A 333 7.78 15.09 5.53
CA ASP A 333 6.96 16.29 5.57
C ASP A 333 7.45 17.33 6.61
N GLY A 334 6.74 18.46 6.71
CA GLY A 334 7.10 19.53 7.64
C GLY A 334 7.11 19.11 9.11
N LEU A 335 6.17 18.26 9.53
CA LEU A 335 6.09 17.77 10.90
C LEU A 335 7.25 16.83 11.21
N THR A 336 7.60 15.97 10.27
CA THR A 336 8.72 15.04 10.33
C THR A 336 10.05 15.77 10.49
N PHE A 337 10.27 16.77 9.64
CA PHE A 337 11.45 17.62 9.71
C PHE A 337 11.58 18.32 11.07
N GLU A 338 10.50 18.97 11.53
CA GLU A 338 10.47 19.66 12.82
C GLU A 338 10.82 18.70 13.97
N LYS A 339 10.25 17.50 13.96
CA LYS A 339 10.50 16.49 15.00
C LYS A 339 11.91 15.94 14.95
N MET A 340 12.49 15.69 13.77
CA MET A 340 13.89 15.28 13.66
C MET A 340 14.84 16.32 14.26
N VAL A 341 14.58 17.61 14.02
CA VAL A 341 15.35 18.70 14.63
C VAL A 341 15.20 18.70 16.15
N LYS A 342 13.97 18.55 16.68
CA LYS A 342 13.72 18.45 18.13
C LYS A 342 14.42 17.23 18.75
N ILE A 343 14.39 16.07 18.09
CA ILE A 343 15.08 14.86 18.55
C ILE A 343 16.58 15.14 18.73
N LYS A 344 17.24 15.75 17.74
CA LYS A 344 18.66 16.11 17.84
C LYS A 344 18.93 17.05 19.02
N GLN A 345 18.08 18.05 19.24
CA GLN A 345 18.19 18.96 20.40
C GLN A 345 18.08 18.21 21.74
N TYR A 346 17.15 17.26 21.87
CA TYR A 346 16.99 16.47 23.10
C TYR A 346 18.15 15.49 23.31
N LEU A 347 18.71 14.94 22.23
CA LEU A 347 19.77 13.95 22.31
C LEU A 347 21.17 14.56 22.40
N GLN A 348 21.33 15.89 22.35
CA GLN A 348 22.64 16.57 22.35
C GLN A 348 23.58 16.19 23.51
N GLY A 349 23.03 15.74 24.64
CA GLY A 349 23.81 15.32 25.82
C GLY A 349 24.36 13.89 25.75
N GLN A 350 24.05 13.12 24.71
CA GLN A 350 24.60 11.78 24.54
C GLN A 350 26.08 11.83 24.14
N VAL A 351 26.84 10.82 24.53
CA VAL A 351 28.30 10.79 24.30
C VAL A 351 28.63 10.46 22.84
N ASP A 352 27.92 9.47 22.28
CA ASP A 352 28.17 8.95 20.94
C ASP A 352 27.37 9.72 19.86
N GLU A 353 27.99 9.92 18.70
CA GLU A 353 27.45 10.70 17.59
C GLU A 353 26.26 10.02 16.91
N PHE A 354 26.25 8.69 16.84
CA PHE A 354 25.08 7.94 16.38
C PHE A 354 23.92 8.15 17.35
N LYS A 355 24.12 8.07 18.67
CA LYS A 355 23.08 8.37 19.67
C LYS A 355 22.58 9.81 19.64
N ARG A 356 23.43 10.78 19.33
CA ARG A 356 23.05 12.19 19.15
C ARG A 356 22.32 12.45 17.81
N PHE A 357 22.28 11.46 16.93
CA PHE A 357 21.86 11.61 15.54
C PHE A 357 22.70 12.64 14.77
N ASP A 358 23.98 12.86 15.12
CA ASP A 358 24.84 13.83 14.42
C ASP A 358 25.01 13.48 12.94
N ILE A 359 25.08 12.17 12.66
CA ILE A 359 25.09 11.61 11.31
C ILE A 359 23.80 11.93 10.53
N ILE A 360 22.67 12.21 11.17
CA ILE A 360 21.43 12.53 10.46
C ILE A 360 21.43 14.01 10.03
N MET A 361 21.22 14.23 8.74
CA MET A 361 20.89 15.53 8.17
C MET A 361 19.40 15.55 7.80
N PRO A 362 18.54 16.13 8.65
CA PRO A 362 17.14 16.28 8.32
C PRO A 362 16.99 17.25 7.15
N PHE A 363 16.12 16.93 6.19
CA PHE A 363 15.73 17.87 5.14
C PHE A 363 14.20 17.86 4.94
N LEU A 364 13.69 19.00 4.47
CA LEU A 364 12.28 19.14 4.12
C LEU A 364 12.07 18.68 2.68
N GLU A 365 11.14 17.76 2.46
CA GLU A 365 10.82 17.30 1.11
C GLU A 365 10.24 18.44 0.26
N THR A 366 10.94 18.75 -0.83
CA THR A 366 10.61 19.87 -1.71
C THR A 366 9.19 19.77 -2.28
N TRP A 367 8.71 18.55 -2.51
CA TRP A 367 7.35 18.31 -2.99
C TRP A 367 6.30 18.86 -2.01
N HIS A 368 6.46 18.63 -0.70
CA HIS A 368 5.53 19.17 0.30
C HIS A 368 5.57 20.70 0.33
N THR A 369 6.77 21.30 0.23
CA THR A 369 6.91 22.76 0.17
C THR A 369 6.20 23.35 -1.06
N GLN A 370 6.39 22.74 -2.24
CA GLN A 370 5.71 23.15 -3.47
C GLN A 370 4.19 23.00 -3.34
N TRP A 371 3.72 21.91 -2.74
CA TRP A 371 2.30 21.69 -2.54
C TRP A 371 1.67 22.69 -1.56
N THR A 372 2.34 23.00 -0.46
CA THR A 372 1.93 24.07 0.45
C THR A 372 1.85 25.41 -0.27
N TYR A 373 2.87 25.76 -1.06
CA TYR A 373 2.88 27.00 -1.84
C TYR A 373 1.73 27.07 -2.85
N LEU A 374 1.46 25.96 -3.55
CA LEU A 374 0.31 25.85 -4.44
C LEU A 374 -1.01 26.08 -3.70
N CYS A 375 -1.18 25.47 -2.52
CA CYS A 375 -2.37 25.69 -1.70
C CYS A 375 -2.50 27.16 -1.26
N SER A 376 -1.40 27.84 -0.95
CA SER A 376 -1.39 29.28 -0.65
C SER A 376 -1.80 30.11 -1.87
N ILE A 377 -1.30 29.80 -3.06
CA ILE A 377 -1.74 30.47 -4.31
C ILE A 377 -3.26 30.35 -4.47
N PHE A 378 -3.81 29.14 -4.31
CA PHE A 378 -5.26 28.95 -4.41
C PHE A 378 -6.00 29.68 -3.30
N GLN A 379 -5.55 29.67 -2.04
CA GLN A 379 -6.24 30.41 -0.97
C GLN A 379 -6.31 31.92 -1.21
N VAL A 380 -5.27 32.50 -1.83
CA VAL A 380 -5.20 33.95 -2.08
C VAL A 380 -5.93 34.33 -3.36
N HIS A 381 -5.85 33.50 -4.41
CA HIS A 381 -6.28 33.85 -5.76
C HIS A 381 -7.51 33.07 -6.26
N PHE A 382 -8.00 32.10 -5.50
CA PHE A 382 -9.25 31.38 -5.80
C PHE A 382 -10.38 31.91 -4.93
N ASP A 383 -11.45 32.36 -5.57
CA ASP A 383 -12.68 32.80 -4.94
C ASP A 383 -13.74 31.69 -5.03
N GLU A 384 -14.60 31.73 -6.04
CA GLU A 384 -15.66 30.77 -6.28
C GLU A 384 -15.66 30.29 -7.73
N SER A 385 -16.21 29.09 -7.93
CA SER A 385 -16.38 28.58 -9.28
C SER A 385 -17.40 29.44 -10.02
N GLY A 386 -16.98 30.10 -11.11
CA GLY A 386 -17.86 30.98 -11.88
C GLY A 386 -17.70 32.47 -11.59
N SER A 387 -16.65 32.85 -10.85
CA SER A 387 -16.25 34.25 -10.70
C SER A 387 -16.22 35.00 -12.03
N GLN A 388 -16.74 36.22 -12.03
CA GLN A 388 -16.67 37.13 -13.17
C GLN A 388 -15.34 37.89 -13.23
N ASP A 389 -14.55 37.86 -12.15
CA ASP A 389 -13.26 38.55 -12.09
C ASP A 389 -12.18 37.72 -12.82
N PRO A 390 -11.66 38.19 -13.98
CA PRO A 390 -10.65 37.46 -14.73
C PRO A 390 -9.33 37.33 -13.96
N SER A 391 -9.05 38.15 -12.95
CA SER A 391 -7.83 38.03 -12.14
C SER A 391 -7.82 36.80 -11.22
N LYS A 392 -8.98 36.14 -11.05
CA LYS A 392 -9.14 35.01 -10.15
C LYS A 392 -8.95 33.68 -10.85
N LEU A 393 -8.42 32.71 -10.11
CA LEU A 393 -8.26 31.33 -10.58
C LEU A 393 -9.62 30.65 -10.80
N GLY A 394 -10.64 30.99 -9.99
CA GLY A 394 -12.00 30.48 -10.13
C GLY A 394 -12.60 30.77 -11.50
N HIS A 395 -12.43 31.99 -12.00
CA HIS A 395 -12.84 32.38 -13.36
C HIS A 395 -12.15 31.53 -14.44
N SER A 396 -10.82 31.46 -14.37
CA SER A 396 -10.00 30.78 -15.38
C SER A 396 -10.29 29.27 -15.43
N MET A 397 -10.46 28.64 -14.27
CA MET A 397 -10.84 27.22 -14.20
C MET A 397 -12.21 26.94 -14.81
N THR A 398 -13.22 27.79 -14.55
CA THR A 398 -14.54 27.67 -15.18
C THR A 398 -14.43 27.77 -16.70
N LYS A 399 -13.63 28.70 -17.23
CA LYS A 399 -13.40 28.84 -18.68
C LYS A 399 -12.67 27.63 -19.29
N MET A 400 -11.83 26.95 -18.51
CA MET A 400 -11.16 25.71 -18.91
C MET A 400 -12.02 24.45 -18.71
N ASN A 401 -13.29 24.60 -18.31
CA ASN A 401 -14.18 23.49 -17.94
C ASN A 401 -13.56 22.56 -16.86
N GLN A 402 -12.83 23.16 -15.91
CA GLN A 402 -12.27 22.45 -14.76
C GLN A 402 -13.05 22.76 -13.49
N LYS A 403 -13.36 21.71 -12.72
CA LYS A 403 -13.98 21.86 -11.41
C LYS A 403 -12.99 22.47 -10.42
N GLY A 404 -13.42 23.51 -9.70
CA GLY A 404 -12.64 24.07 -8.60
C GLY A 404 -12.35 23.05 -7.49
N PRO A 405 -11.26 23.24 -6.72
CA PRO A 405 -10.97 22.41 -5.56
C PRO A 405 -12.09 22.51 -4.51
N SER A 406 -12.45 21.39 -3.90
CA SER A 406 -13.42 21.37 -2.79
C SER A 406 -12.84 21.89 -1.47
N ASN A 407 -11.52 22.01 -1.36
CA ASN A 407 -10.83 22.52 -0.19
C ASN A 407 -9.56 23.26 -0.60
N LEU A 408 -9.52 24.58 -0.39
CA LEU A 408 -8.38 25.44 -0.72
C LEU A 408 -7.14 25.18 0.15
N LYS A 409 -7.31 24.54 1.31
CA LYS A 409 -6.19 24.13 2.18
C LYS A 409 -5.54 22.82 1.74
N ARG A 410 -6.19 22.06 0.85
CA ARG A 410 -5.74 20.74 0.37
C ARG A 410 -6.11 20.58 -1.09
N VAL A 411 -5.53 21.41 -1.94
CA VAL A 411 -5.71 21.33 -3.39
C VAL A 411 -5.08 20.04 -3.89
N GLU A 412 -5.73 19.34 -4.83
CA GLU A 412 -5.09 18.19 -5.48
C GLU A 412 -3.91 18.70 -6.33
N TYR A 413 -2.71 18.21 -6.04
CA TYR A 413 -1.47 18.82 -6.53
C TYR A 413 -1.41 18.90 -8.06
N TYR A 414 -1.68 17.80 -8.78
CA TYR A 414 -1.48 17.78 -10.23
C TYR A 414 -2.50 18.63 -10.97
N LYS A 415 -3.78 18.55 -10.61
CA LYS A 415 -4.84 19.40 -11.16
C LYS A 415 -4.61 20.86 -10.80
N GLY A 416 -4.23 21.15 -9.56
CA GLY A 416 -3.94 22.50 -9.10
C GLY A 416 -2.77 23.12 -9.86
N CYS A 417 -1.65 22.40 -9.97
CA CYS A 417 -0.49 22.82 -10.76
C CYS A 417 -0.87 23.05 -12.22
N PHE A 418 -1.57 22.10 -12.85
CA PHE A 418 -2.02 22.24 -14.23
C PHE A 418 -2.86 23.50 -14.42
N ALA A 419 -3.85 23.74 -13.57
CA ALA A 419 -4.72 24.92 -13.65
C ALA A 419 -3.94 26.22 -13.45
N ALA A 420 -3.02 26.26 -12.50
CA ALA A 420 -2.17 27.42 -12.25
C ALA A 420 -1.26 27.74 -13.44
N TYR A 421 -0.54 26.74 -13.97
CA TYR A 421 0.34 26.90 -15.13
C TYR A 421 -0.44 27.27 -16.39
N LYS A 422 -1.58 26.63 -16.66
CA LYS A 422 -2.41 26.98 -17.82
C LYS A 422 -2.98 28.38 -17.73
N THR A 423 -3.37 28.82 -16.53
CA THR A 423 -3.81 30.21 -16.31
C THR A 423 -2.66 31.18 -16.56
N LEU A 424 -1.45 30.88 -16.06
CA LEU A 424 -0.25 31.68 -16.33
C LEU A 424 0.01 31.79 -17.84
N GLU A 425 0.05 30.67 -18.56
CA GLU A 425 0.27 30.66 -20.02
C GLU A 425 -0.77 31.50 -20.76
N ALA A 426 -2.06 31.35 -20.44
CA ALA A 426 -3.13 32.12 -21.06
C ALA A 426 -2.98 33.63 -20.81
N ARG A 427 -2.61 34.03 -19.58
CA ARG A 427 -2.38 35.43 -19.22
C ARG A 427 -1.16 36.02 -19.92
N GLN A 428 -0.09 35.24 -20.06
CA GLN A 428 1.08 35.64 -20.82
C GLN A 428 0.73 35.95 -22.28
N ILE A 429 -0.04 35.07 -22.95
CA ILE A 429 -0.49 35.32 -24.33
C ILE A 429 -1.39 36.56 -24.43
N ASP A 430 -2.29 36.76 -23.47
CA ASP A 430 -3.17 37.93 -23.46
C ASP A 430 -2.40 39.25 -23.35
N CYS A 431 -1.35 39.31 -22.52
CA CYS A 431 -0.47 40.49 -22.42
C CYS A 431 0.18 40.85 -23.77
N TRP A 432 0.61 39.86 -24.54
CA TRP A 432 1.20 40.09 -25.87
C TRP A 432 0.17 40.52 -26.91
N ARG A 433 -1.05 39.99 -26.85
CA ARG A 433 -2.15 40.41 -27.74
C ARG A 433 -2.37 41.92 -27.68
N TYR A 434 -2.36 42.51 -26.49
CA TYR A 434 -2.55 43.96 -26.32
C TYR A 434 -1.37 44.80 -26.79
N ARG A 435 -0.14 44.27 -26.74
CA ARG A 435 1.09 44.99 -27.10
C ARG A 435 1.46 44.93 -28.59
N VAL A 436 0.95 43.94 -29.33
CA VAL A 436 1.25 43.75 -30.75
C VAL A 436 0.16 44.36 -31.66
N LEU A 437 -1.05 44.55 -31.14
CA LEU A 437 -2.20 45.11 -31.89
C LEU A 437 -2.39 46.63 -31.69
N HIS A 438 -1.59 47.25 -30.84
CA HIS A 438 -1.49 48.70 -30.64
C HIS A 438 -0.03 49.11 -30.83
#